data_AF-A0A0H5QMX8-F1
#
_entry.id   AF-A0A0H5QMX8-F1
#
_cell.length_a   1.000
_cell.length_b   1.000
_cell.length_c   1.000
_cell.angle_alpha   90.00
_cell.angle_beta   90.00
_cell.angle_gamma   90.00
#
_symmetry.space_group_name_H-M   'P 1'
#
loop_
_entity.id
_entity.type
_entity.pdbx_description
1 polymer ?
#
loop_
_entity_poly.entity_id
_entity_poly.type
_entity_poly.pdbx_seq_one_letter_code
_entity_poly.pdbx_strand_id
1 'polypeptide(L)'
;KPSGGFADQYGNIYIADTGNNRIRRIDENGIVTTFAGTGAAGCDDGPANKATFHGPVGIAIDAFGNVFVADTLNHAIRVITFGKVITIAGGKKRGRISRWTGASFPFPLSERDRRQRSWRS
;
A
#
# COMPACT_ATOMS: atom_id res chain seq x y z
N LYS A 1 7.11 -11.03 -18.03
CA LYS A 1 6.20 -11.09 -16.85
C LYS A 1 5.51 -9.73 -16.76
N PRO A 2 4.16 -9.64 -16.78
CA PRO A 2 3.50 -8.34 -16.69
C PRO A 2 3.55 -7.81 -15.24
N SER A 3 3.90 -6.54 -15.07
CA SER A 3 3.74 -5.78 -13.83
C SER A 3 2.35 -5.12 -13.84
N GLY A 4 1.64 -5.17 -12.71
CA GLY A 4 0.27 -4.64 -12.61
C GLY A 4 0.25 -3.11 -12.64
N GLY A 5 -0.70 -2.55 -13.39
CA GLY A 5 -1.05 -1.13 -13.37
C GLY A 5 -2.51 -0.94 -12.97
N PHE A 6 -2.79 0.01 -12.09
CA PHE A 6 -4.14 0.38 -11.68
C PHE A 6 -4.34 1.88 -11.82
N ALA A 7 -5.51 2.30 -12.30
CA ALA A 7 -5.88 3.69 -12.50
C ALA A 7 -6.67 4.24 -11.31
N ASP A 8 -6.48 5.51 -10.94
CA ASP A 8 -7.34 6.23 -9.99
C ASP A 8 -8.53 6.94 -10.68
N GLN A 9 -9.42 7.56 -9.89
CA GLN A 9 -10.59 8.29 -10.39
C GLN A 9 -10.26 9.52 -11.25
N TYR A 10 -9.00 9.96 -11.25
CA TYR A 10 -8.50 11.08 -12.04
C TYR A 10 -7.73 10.60 -13.28
N GLY A 11 -7.73 9.29 -13.56
CA GLY A 11 -7.04 8.72 -14.71
C GLY A 11 -5.53 8.52 -14.52
N ASN A 12 -4.97 8.73 -13.33
CA ASN A 12 -3.55 8.45 -13.11
C ASN A 12 -3.30 6.95 -13.00
N ILE A 13 -2.26 6.45 -13.66
CA ILE A 13 -1.85 5.04 -13.59
C ILE A 13 -0.67 4.89 -12.64
N TYR A 14 -0.75 3.92 -11.73
CA TYR A 14 0.32 3.59 -10.81
C TYR A 14 0.99 2.29 -11.21
N ILE A 15 2.32 2.28 -11.25
CA ILE A 15 3.14 1.14 -11.70
C ILE A 15 4.14 0.76 -10.63
N ALA A 16 4.22 -0.53 -10.33
CA ALA A 16 5.29 -1.10 -9.53
C ALA A 16 6.50 -1.31 -10.44
N ASP A 17 7.49 -0.43 -10.32
CA ASP A 17 8.75 -0.52 -11.06
C ASP A 17 9.68 -1.45 -10.28
N THR A 18 9.41 -2.75 -10.40
CA THR A 18 10.02 -3.82 -9.60
C THR A 18 11.55 -3.79 -9.65
N GLY A 19 12.12 -3.54 -10.83
CA GLY A 19 13.57 -3.49 -11.03
C GLY A 19 14.23 -2.27 -10.38
N ASN A 20 13.49 -1.18 -10.24
CA ASN A 20 14.01 0.08 -9.69
C ASN A 20 13.55 0.35 -8.25
N ASN A 21 12.88 -0.59 -7.58
CA ASN A 21 12.37 -0.44 -6.21
C ASN A 21 11.56 0.86 -5.98
N ARG A 22 10.72 1.22 -6.95
CA ARG A 22 9.92 2.45 -6.94
C ARG A 22 8.47 2.17 -7.31
N ILE A 23 7.60 3.06 -6.86
CA ILE A 23 6.24 3.20 -7.38
C ILE A 23 6.21 4.42 -8.27
N ARG A 24 5.76 4.25 -9.50
CA ARG A 24 5.69 5.30 -10.52
C ARG A 24 4.24 5.70 -10.72
N ARG A 25 4.02 6.97 -11.05
CA ARG A 25 2.72 7.50 -11.45
C ARG A 25 2.84 8.04 -12.87
N ILE A 26 1.88 7.70 -13.72
CA ILE A 26 1.67 8.28 -15.03
C ILE A 26 0.42 9.14 -14.94
N ASP A 27 0.52 10.43 -15.28
CA ASP A 27 -0.64 11.31 -15.35
C ASP A 27 -1.39 11.19 -16.69
N GLU A 28 -2.50 11.93 -16.83
CA GLU A 28 -3.32 11.95 -18.06
C GLU A 28 -2.55 12.40 -19.31
N ASN A 29 -1.45 13.14 -19.14
CA ASN A 29 -0.58 13.60 -20.21
C ASN A 29 0.52 12.58 -20.55
N GLY A 30 0.53 11.42 -19.87
CA GLY A 30 1.55 10.39 -20.05
C GLY A 30 2.87 10.69 -19.35
N ILE A 31 2.95 11.70 -18.48
CA ILE A 31 4.19 12.06 -17.79
C ILE A 31 4.44 11.10 -16.64
N VAL A 32 5.59 10.42 -16.70
CA VAL A 32 6.01 9.47 -15.66
C VAL A 32 6.78 10.18 -14.55
N THR A 33 6.26 10.10 -13.32
CA THR A 33 6.90 10.63 -12.11
C THR A 33 7.13 9.53 -11.08
N THR A 34 8.05 9.76 -10.13
CA THR A 34 8.19 8.88 -8.97
C THR A 34 7.16 9.27 -7.93
N PHE A 35 6.25 8.34 -7.62
CA PHE A 35 5.23 8.54 -6.61
C PHE A 35 5.76 8.23 -5.21
N ALA A 36 6.51 7.13 -5.09
CA ALA A 36 7.19 6.75 -3.85
C ALA A 36 8.43 5.90 -4.12
N GLY A 37 9.37 5.90 -3.17
CA GLY A 37 10.58 5.11 -3.23
C GLY A 37 11.82 5.92 -3.62
N THR A 38 12.92 5.74 -2.89
CA THR A 38 14.23 6.31 -3.26
C THR A 38 14.88 5.55 -4.42
N GLY A 39 14.52 4.28 -4.59
CA GLY A 39 15.11 3.33 -5.54
C GLY A 39 16.19 2.41 -4.92
N ALA A 40 16.63 2.71 -3.70
CA ALA A 40 17.42 1.76 -2.93
C ALA A 40 16.53 0.62 -2.41
N ALA A 41 17.04 -0.61 -2.48
CA ALA A 41 16.38 -1.76 -1.88
C ALA A 41 16.34 -1.62 -0.35
N GLY A 42 15.17 -1.74 0.27
CA GLY A 42 15.00 -1.59 1.72
C GLY A 42 13.53 -1.71 2.14
N CYS A 43 13.23 -1.46 3.42
CA CYS A 43 11.89 -1.61 4.01
C CYS A 43 11.52 -0.44 4.93
N ASP A 44 12.10 0.74 4.71
CA ASP A 44 11.85 1.90 5.58
C ASP A 44 10.52 2.57 5.23
N ASP A 45 9.66 2.71 6.24
CA ASP A 45 8.46 3.53 6.23
C ASP A 45 8.82 5.02 6.38
N GLY A 46 7.85 5.91 6.14
CA GLY A 46 8.03 7.36 6.30
C GLY A 46 7.51 8.15 5.10
N PRO A 47 8.00 9.38 4.87
CA PRO A 47 7.63 10.16 3.69
C PRO A 47 7.84 9.37 2.39
N ALA A 48 6.91 9.48 1.44
CA ALA A 48 6.92 8.70 0.20
C ALA A 48 8.22 8.82 -0.60
N ASN A 49 8.82 10.01 -0.61
CA ASN A 49 10.10 10.28 -1.27
C ASN A 49 11.34 9.76 -0.51
N LYS A 50 11.19 9.29 0.73
CA LYS A 50 12.27 8.73 1.56
C LYS A 50 12.10 7.24 1.86
N ALA A 51 10.91 6.69 1.67
CA ALA A 51 10.65 5.27 1.85
C ALA A 51 11.49 4.42 0.90
N THR A 52 11.84 3.22 1.33
CA THR A 52 12.55 2.22 0.52
C THR A 52 11.66 1.00 0.33
N PHE A 53 11.70 0.39 -0.86
CA PHE A 53 10.97 -0.84 -1.20
C PHE A 53 11.96 -1.92 -1.61
N HIS A 54 11.53 -3.18 -1.67
CA HIS A 54 12.36 -4.27 -2.19
C HIS A 54 11.53 -5.20 -3.07
N GLY A 55 11.63 -4.99 -4.38
CA GLY A 55 10.85 -5.73 -5.38
C GLY A 55 9.34 -5.56 -5.18
N PRO A 56 8.79 -4.33 -5.27
CA PRO A 56 7.35 -4.14 -5.33
C PRO A 56 6.80 -4.75 -6.62
N VAL A 57 5.66 -5.46 -6.55
CA VAL A 57 5.10 -6.17 -7.73
C VAL A 57 3.61 -5.86 -7.94
N GLY A 58 2.81 -5.99 -6.89
CA GLY A 58 1.37 -5.76 -6.94
C GLY A 58 1.01 -4.36 -6.47
N ILE A 59 0.02 -3.75 -7.12
CA ILE A 59 -0.61 -2.49 -6.70
C ILE A 59 -2.12 -2.69 -6.61
N ALA A 60 -2.78 -2.00 -5.68
CA ALA A 60 -4.22 -1.80 -5.68
C ALA A 60 -4.53 -0.39 -5.15
N ILE A 61 -5.66 0.18 -5.52
CA ILE A 61 -6.05 1.54 -5.14
C ILE A 61 -7.47 1.49 -4.58
N ASP A 62 -7.70 2.17 -3.45
CA ASP A 62 -9.06 2.31 -2.89
C ASP A 62 -9.77 3.59 -3.37
N ALA A 63 -11.05 3.74 -3.01
CA ALA A 63 -11.87 4.89 -3.38
C ALA A 63 -11.38 6.23 -2.79
N PHE A 64 -10.50 6.19 -1.78
CA PHE A 64 -9.90 7.38 -1.17
C PHE A 64 -8.54 7.72 -1.80
N GLY A 65 -8.09 6.96 -2.80
CA GLY A 65 -6.81 7.14 -3.48
C GLY A 65 -5.60 6.60 -2.71
N ASN A 66 -5.80 5.74 -1.71
CA ASN A 66 -4.70 5.06 -1.03
C ASN A 66 -4.15 3.96 -1.93
N VAL A 67 -2.82 3.93 -2.09
CA VAL A 67 -2.14 2.96 -2.96
C VAL A 67 -1.55 1.85 -2.11
N PHE A 68 -2.10 0.64 -2.23
CA PHE A 68 -1.60 -0.57 -1.61
C PHE A 68 -0.56 -1.22 -2.50
N VAL A 69 0.56 -1.66 -1.91
CA VAL A 69 1.73 -2.17 -2.59
C VAL A 69 2.14 -3.50 -1.97
N ALA A 70 2.28 -4.53 -2.80
CA ALA A 70 2.90 -5.79 -2.41
C ALA A 70 4.42 -5.68 -2.56
N ASP A 71 5.10 -5.42 -1.44
CA ASP A 71 6.55 -5.30 -1.31
C ASP A 71 7.17 -6.70 -1.14
N THR A 72 7.34 -7.39 -2.26
CA THR A 72 7.36 -8.86 -2.32
C THR A 72 8.58 -9.46 -1.63
N LEU A 73 9.78 -8.87 -1.81
CA LEU A 73 11.01 -9.37 -1.21
C LEU A 73 11.17 -8.93 0.26
N ASN A 74 10.30 -8.04 0.72
CA ASN A 74 10.13 -7.71 2.13
C ASN A 74 9.03 -8.54 2.81
N HIS A 75 8.29 -9.36 2.05
CA HIS A 75 7.11 -10.10 2.53
C HIS A 75 6.12 -9.17 3.24
N ALA A 76 5.87 -7.99 2.68
CA ALA A 76 5.06 -6.95 3.30
C ALA A 76 3.99 -6.40 2.35
N ILE A 77 2.85 -6.04 2.92
CA ILE A 77 1.86 -5.17 2.28
C ILE A 77 2.01 -3.78 2.88
N ARG A 78 2.14 -2.78 2.01
CA ARG A 78 2.40 -1.40 2.40
C ARG A 78 1.37 -0.49 1.76
N VAL A 79 0.96 0.55 2.46
CA VAL A 79 0.02 1.55 1.96
C VAL A 79 0.74 2.88 1.80
N ILE A 80 0.51 3.55 0.69
CA ILE A 80 0.91 4.93 0.43
C ILE A 80 -0.33 5.79 0.61
N THR A 81 -0.33 6.62 1.63
CA THR A 81 -1.45 7.48 2.01
C THR A 81 -0.93 8.80 2.56
N PHE A 82 -1.56 9.91 2.19
CA PHE A 82 -1.17 11.26 2.62
C PHE A 82 0.34 11.56 2.49
N GLY A 83 0.96 11.12 1.39
CA GLY A 83 2.39 11.31 1.12
C GLY A 83 3.33 10.50 2.00
N LYS A 84 2.84 9.44 2.67
CA LYS A 84 3.62 8.55 3.53
C LYS A 84 3.42 7.09 3.16
N VAL A 85 4.46 6.29 3.36
CA VAL A 85 4.42 4.82 3.28
C VAL A 85 4.34 4.24 4.68
N ILE A 86 3.41 3.31 4.88
CA ILE A 86 3.18 2.60 6.13
C ILE A 86 3.07 1.11 5.83
N THR A 87 3.76 0.28 6.60
CA THR A 87 3.60 -1.18 6.54
C THR A 87 2.35 -1.59 7.32
N ILE A 88 1.43 -2.27 6.64
CA ILE A 88 0.12 -2.66 7.21
C ILE A 88 0.00 -4.18 7.45
N ALA A 89 0.85 -4.98 6.83
CA ALA A 89 0.99 -6.40 7.09
C ALA A 89 2.38 -6.91 6.72
N GLY A 90 2.88 -7.92 7.44
CA GLY A 90 4.18 -8.55 7.17
C GLY A 90 5.39 -7.67 7.51
N GLY A 91 6.54 -7.94 6.87
CA GLY A 91 7.80 -7.21 7.05
C GLY A 91 8.86 -7.92 7.89
N LYS A 92 10.13 -7.53 7.71
CA LYS A 92 11.30 -8.09 8.42
C LYS A 92 11.51 -7.53 9.84
N LYS A 93 10.78 -6.47 10.22
CA LYS A 93 10.80 -5.93 11.60
C LYS A 93 9.76 -6.65 12.45
N ARG A 94 10.21 -7.58 13.30
CA ARG A 94 9.39 -8.17 14.36
C ARG A 94 8.85 -7.07 15.28
N GLY A 95 7.53 -6.99 15.43
CA GLY A 95 6.89 -6.33 16.55
C GLY A 95 6.81 -4.80 16.49
N ARG A 96 5.85 -4.27 15.74
CA ARG A 96 5.10 -3.09 16.17
C ARG A 96 3.78 -3.08 15.40
N ILE A 97 2.71 -3.51 16.06
CA ILE A 97 1.37 -3.10 15.65
C ILE A 97 1.34 -1.58 15.81
N SER A 98 1.51 -0.84 14.70
CA SER A 98 1.06 0.55 14.70
C SER A 98 -0.43 0.48 15.00
N ARG A 99 -0.79 1.00 16.16
CA ARG A 99 -2.17 1.09 16.64
C ARG A 99 -2.98 1.72 15.50
N TRP A 100 -3.85 0.92 14.88
CA TRP A 100 -4.82 1.37 13.89
C TRP A 100 -5.78 2.35 14.59
N THR A 101 -5.42 3.63 14.66
CA THR A 101 -6.40 4.69 14.90
C THR A 101 -6.69 5.32 13.55
N GLY A 102 -7.62 4.74 12.80
CA GLY A 102 -8.25 5.47 11.69
C GLY A 102 -8.70 4.69 10.45
N ALA A 103 -8.31 3.42 10.25
CA ALA A 103 -8.82 2.65 9.12
C ALA A 103 -9.63 1.45 9.62
N SER A 104 -10.95 1.65 9.67
CA SER A 104 -11.88 0.53 9.56
C SER A 104 -11.64 -0.11 8.19
N PHE A 105 -11.26 -1.38 8.16
CA PHE A 105 -11.43 -2.21 6.98
C PHE A 105 -12.95 -2.28 6.71
N PRO A 106 -13.50 -1.70 5.62
CA PRO A 106 -14.89 -1.93 5.30
C PRO A 106 -14.97 -3.26 4.56
N PHE A 107 -14.84 -4.36 5.31
CA PHE A 107 -15.53 -5.58 4.87
C PHE A 107 -17.00 -5.38 5.26
N PRO A 108 -17.97 -5.48 4.33
CA PRO A 108 -19.37 -5.58 4.75
C PRO A 108 -19.46 -6.82 5.64
N LEU A 109 -19.74 -6.62 6.92
CA LEU A 109 -20.04 -7.72 7.83
C LEU A 109 -21.22 -8.47 7.23
N SER A 110 -21.00 -9.71 6.81
CA SER A 110 -22.11 -10.61 6.52
C SER A 110 -22.96 -10.76 7.77
N GLU A 111 -24.26 -10.94 7.59
CA GLU A 111 -25.29 -10.94 8.63
C GLU A 111 -25.08 -11.98 9.76
N ARG A 112 -24.06 -12.85 9.62
CA ARG A 112 -23.69 -13.89 10.58
C ARG A 112 -22.90 -13.39 11.80
N ASP A 113 -22.32 -12.19 11.78
CA ASP A 113 -21.49 -11.68 12.89
C ASP A 113 -22.23 -10.87 13.97
N ARG A 114 -23.53 -10.59 13.82
CA ARG A 114 -24.31 -9.85 14.84
C ARG A 114 -24.70 -10.66 16.09
N ARG A 115 -24.41 -11.97 16.14
CA ARG A 115 -24.92 -12.86 17.20
C ARG A 115 -23.90 -13.33 18.25
N GLN A 116 -22.80 -12.60 18.48
CA GLN A 116 -21.83 -12.99 19.53
C GLN A 116 -21.49 -11.91 20.56
N ARG A 117 -22.36 -10.91 20.79
CA ARG A 117 -22.24 -10.00 21.94
C ARG A 117 -23.50 -10.01 22.80
N SER A 118 -23.70 -11.08 23.56
CA SER A 118 -24.67 -11.08 24.66
C SER A 118 -24.37 -12.16 25.71
N TRP A 119 -23.19 -12.18 26.33
CA TRP A 119 -22.97 -12.93 27.57
C TRP A 119 -21.86 -12.29 28.41
N ARG A 120 -22.21 -11.30 29.23
CA ARG A 120 -21.67 -11.03 30.58
C ARG A 120 -22.70 -10.17 31.33
N SER A 121 -23.47 -10.83 32.19
CA SER A 121 -24.13 -10.25 33.36
C SER A 121 -23.12 -9.99 34.46
#